data_AF-A0A7Y5FJZ3-F1
#
_entry.id   AF-A0A7Y5FJZ3-F1
#
_cell.length_a   1.000
_cell.length_b   1.000
_cell.length_c   1.000
_cell.angle_alpha   90.00
_cell.angle_beta   90.00
_cell.angle_gamma   90.00
#
_symmetry.space_group_name_H-M   'P 1'
#
loop_
_entity.id
_entity.type
_entity.pdbx_description
1 polymer ?
#
loop_
_entity_poly.entity_id
_entity_poly.type
_entity_poly.pdbx_seq_one_letter_code
_entity_poly.pdbx_strand_id
1 'polypeptide(L)' 'MSYREQKKFLEELRKQEFRMSPKDGDVFKMFVKRDKDEEEFDTVSFAKLKELYDKYITNRPKPTAEELFRKFTGNK' A
#
# COMPACT_ATOMS: atom_id res chain seq x y z
N MET A 1 3.04 -6.84 13.79
CA MET A 1 3.05 -5.49 13.19
C MET A 1 2.16 -4.58 14.01
N SER A 2 2.48 -3.29 14.08
CA SER A 2 1.73 -2.30 14.88
C SER A 2 0.55 -1.72 14.09
N TYR A 3 -0.50 -1.26 14.78
CA TYR A 3 -1.58 -0.44 14.23
C TYR A 3 -1.08 0.74 13.35
N ARG A 4 0.09 1.28 13.67
CA ARG A 4 0.76 2.32 12.85
C ARG A 4 1.15 1.83 11.45
N GLU A 5 1.61 0.59 11.35
CA GLU A 5 1.98 -0.02 10.07
C GLU A 5 0.73 -0.31 9.23
N GLN A 6 -0.34 -0.82 9.86
CA GLN A 6 -1.65 -1.01 9.21
C GLN A 6 -2.15 0.28 8.54
N LYS A 7 -2.20 1.38 9.29
CA LYS A 7 -2.63 2.68 8.74
C LYS A 7 -1.76 3.13 7.57
N LYS A 8 -0.44 3.01 7.70
CA LYS A 8 0.49 3.36 6.62
C LYS A 8 0.22 2.55 5.34
N PHE A 9 -0.02 1.25 5.46
CA PHE A 9 -0.34 0.40 4.31
C PHE A 9 -1.66 0.83 3.65
N LEU A 10 -2.69 1.10 4.44
CA LEU A 10 -3.99 1.55 3.93
C LEU A 10 -3.91 2.90 3.23
N GLU A 11 -3.17 3.88 3.78
CA GLU A 11 -2.99 5.19 3.16
C GLU A 11 -2.27 5.11 1.82
N GLU A 12 -1.20 4.32 1.73
CA GLU A 12 -0.47 4.12 0.49
C GLU A 12 -1.32 3.39 -0.57
N LEU A 13 -2.07 2.37 -0.15
CA LEU A 13 -3.00 1.65 -1.02
C LEU A 13 -4.13 2.55 -1.52
N ARG A 14 -4.65 3.44 -0.66
CA ARG A 14 -5.69 4.41 -1.03
C ARG A 14 -5.27 5.28 -2.21
N LYS A 15 -4.00 5.68 -2.28
CA LYS A 15 -3.45 6.45 -3.41
C LYS A 15 -3.45 5.67 -4.73
N GLN A 16 -3.52 4.34 -4.70
CA GLN A 16 -3.58 3.48 -5.88
C GLN A 16 -4.96 2.84 -6.08
N GLU A 17 -5.96 3.20 -5.27
CA GLU A 17 -7.31 2.61 -5.33
C GLU A 17 -7.92 2.67 -6.73
N PHE A 18 -7.71 3.78 -7.46
CA PHE A 18 -8.18 3.96 -8.83
C PHE A 18 -7.55 3.00 -9.86
N ARG A 19 -6.42 2.37 -9.53
CA ARG A 19 -5.73 1.37 -10.36
C ARG A 19 -6.08 -0.06 -9.97
N MET A 20 -6.81 -0.24 -8.87
CA MET A 20 -7.18 -1.57 -8.40
C MET A 20 -8.20 -2.21 -9.32
N SER A 21 -8.13 -3.54 -9.44
CA SER A 21 -9.21 -4.28 -10.08
C SER A 21 -10.48 -4.15 -9.24
N PRO A 22 -11.69 -4.32 -9.83
CA PRO A 22 -12.93 -4.27 -9.04
C PRO A 22 -12.91 -5.20 -7.83
N LYS A 23 -12.40 -6.42 -7.99
CA LYS A 23 -12.25 -7.40 -6.90
C LYS A 23 -11.30 -6.93 -5.81
N ASP A 24 -10.14 -6.40 -6.18
CA ASP A 24 -9.15 -5.90 -5.22
C ASP A 24 -9.64 -4.64 -4.51
N GLY A 25 -10.39 -3.79 -5.21
CA GLY A 25 -11.03 -2.60 -4.65
C GLY A 25 -12.11 -2.93 -3.61
N ASP A 26 -12.91 -3.98 -3.84
CA ASP A 26 -13.87 -4.45 -2.84
C ASP A 26 -13.18 -4.97 -1.58
N VAL A 27 -12.07 -5.71 -1.74
CA VAL A 27 -11.24 -6.17 -0.61
C VAL A 27 -10.62 -4.98 0.13
N PHE A 28 -10.08 -3.99 -0.59
CA PHE A 28 -9.53 -2.78 0.02
C PHE A 28 -10.59 -2.01 0.82
N LYS A 29 -11.80 -1.85 0.28
CA LYS A 29 -12.91 -1.21 0.99
C LYS A 29 -13.29 -1.94 2.27
N MET A 30 -13.22 -3.28 2.30
CA MET A 30 -13.45 -4.06 3.52
C MET A 30 -12.40 -3.72 4.59
N PHE A 31 -11.12 -3.61 4.22
CA PHE A 31 -10.08 -3.21 5.16
C PHE A 31 -10.26 -1.77 5.66
N VAL A 32 -10.60 -0.83 4.78
CA VAL A 32 -10.87 0.56 5.18
C VAL A 32 -12.03 0.67 6.18
N LYS A 33 -13.07 -0.16 6.03
CA LYS A 33 -14.18 -0.21 7.00
C LYS A 33 -13.70 -0.71 8.37
N ARG A 34 -13.00 -1.84 8.41
CA ARG A 34 -12.46 -2.40 9.67
C ARG A 34 -11.52 -1.44 10.39
N ASP A 35 -10.68 -0.71 9.66
CA ASP A 35 -9.80 0.32 10.24
C ASP A 35 -10.59 1.49 10.85
N LYS A 36 -11.73 1.86 10.23
CA LYS A 36 -12.64 2.89 10.72
C LYS A 36 -13.38 2.45 11.99
N ASP A 37 -13.70 1.17 12.10
CA ASP A 37 -14.31 0.57 13.30
C ASP A 37 -13.26 0.29 14.41
N GLU A 38 -12.02 0.78 14.23
CA GLU A 38 -10.88 0.61 15.15
C GLU A 38 -10.53 -0.87 15.43
N GLU A 39 -10.94 -1.78 14.55
CA GLU A 39 -10.64 -3.21 14.66
C GLU A 39 -9.17 -3.47 14.30
N GLU A 40 -8.47 -4.20 15.17
CA GLU A 40 -7.13 -4.72 14.86
C GLU A 40 -7.22 -5.84 13.82
N PHE A 41 -6.36 -5.77 12.80
CA PHE A 41 -6.31 -6.84 11.80
C PHE A 41 -5.63 -8.08 12.39
N ASP A 42 -6.31 -9.21 12.26
CA ASP A 42 -5.70 -10.51 12.52
C ASP A 42 -4.60 -10.83 11.50
N THR A 43 -3.82 -11.88 11.77
CA THR A 43 -2.70 -12.29 10.93
C THR A 43 -3.11 -12.54 9.48
N VAL A 44 -4.34 -13.05 9.26
CA VAL A 44 -4.87 -13.37 7.92
C VAL A 44 -5.24 -12.11 7.14
N SER A 45 -5.94 -11.18 7.79
CA SER A 45 -6.30 -9.88 7.23
C SER A 45 -5.05 -9.08 6.90
N PHE A 46 -4.06 -9.14 7.77
CA PHE A 46 -2.78 -8.49 7.56
C PHE A 46 -2.01 -9.08 6.36
N ALA A 47 -1.97 -10.41 6.22
CA ALA A 47 -1.34 -11.06 5.08
C ALA A 47 -1.94 -10.58 3.75
N LYS A 48 -3.27 -10.53 3.66
CA LYS A 48 -3.99 -10.02 2.48
C LYS A 48 -3.74 -8.54 2.20
N LEU A 49 -3.70 -7.69 3.24
CA LEU A 49 -3.35 -6.28 3.09
C LEU A 49 -1.94 -6.12 2.49
N LYS A 50 -0.99 -6.95 2.96
CA LYS A 50 0.38 -6.97 2.46
C LYS A 50 0.46 -7.46 1.01
N GLU A 51 -0.30 -8.48 0.63
CA GLU A 51 -0.38 -8.94 -0.78
C GLU A 51 -0.92 -7.83 -1.70
N LEU A 52 -1.96 -7.12 -1.28
CA LEU A 52 -2.48 -5.95 -2.00
C LEU A 52 -1.42 -4.86 -2.12
N TYR A 53 -0.72 -4.56 -1.04
CA TYR A 53 0.36 -3.58 -1.03
C TYR A 53 1.50 -3.97 -1.99
N ASP A 54 1.93 -5.23 -1.96
CA ASP A 54 2.98 -5.71 -2.84
C ASP A 54 2.58 -5.58 -4.31
N LYS A 55 1.36 -6.01 -4.64
CA LYS A 55 0.77 -5.97 -5.99
C LYS A 55 0.69 -4.57 -6.58
N TYR A 56 0.30 -3.56 -5.81
CA TYR A 56 0.00 -2.22 -6.32
C TYR A 56 1.07 -1.15 -6.02
N ILE A 57 1.89 -1.37 -4.99
CA ILE A 57 2.91 -0.40 -4.55
C ILE A 57 4.32 -0.91 -4.81
N THR A 58 4.60 -2.18 -4.48
CA THR A 58 5.96 -2.72 -4.49
C THR A 58 6.36 -3.27 -5.86
N ASN A 59 5.38 -3.70 -6.66
CA ASN A 59 5.56 -4.03 -8.08
C ASN A 59 5.81 -2.81 -8.98
N ARG A 60 6.06 -1.63 -8.39
CA ARG A 60 6.76 -0.56 -9.10
C ARG A 60 8.20 -1.03 -9.29
N PRO A 61 8.76 -1.03 -10.53
CA PRO A 61 10.20 -1.19 -10.67
C PRO A 61 10.85 -0.14 -9.77
N LYS A 62 11.60 -0.59 -8.76
CA LYS A 62 12.34 0.33 -7.91
C LYS A 62 13.25 1.12 -8.85
N PRO A 63 13.22 2.46 -8.83
CA PRO A 63 14.19 3.23 -9.58
C PRO A 63 15.58 2.76 -9.14
N THR A 64 16.40 2.41 -10.13
CA THR A 64 17.78 1.99 -9.92
C THR A 64 18.52 3.09 -9.16
N ALA A 65 19.62 2.73 -8.47
CA ALA A 65 20.42 3.71 -7.73
C ALA A 65 20.86 4.89 -8.63
N GLU A 66 21.05 4.64 -9.93
CA GLU A 66 21.39 5.62 -10.95
C GLU A 66 20.26 6.63 -11.21
N GLU A 67 19.00 6.18 -11.27
CA GLU A 67 17.83 7.05 -11.43
C GLU A 67 17.61 7.96 -10.21
N LEU A 68 17.90 7.45 -9.01
CA LEU A 68 17.84 8.24 -7.78
C LEU A 68 18.96 9.28 -7.71
N PHE A 69 20.19 8.91 -8.09
CA PHE A 69 21.32 9.84 -8.14
C PHE A 69 21.10 10.97 -9.14
N ARG A 70 20.61 10.66 -10.34
CA ARG A 70 20.34 11.67 -11.38
C ARG A 70 19.29 12.69 -10.97
N LYS A 71 18.32 12.31 -10.13
CA LYS A 71 17.31 13.21 -9.57
C LYS A 71 17.89 14.14 -8.49
N PHE A 72 18.90 13.69 -7.75
CA PHE A 72 19.55 14.50 -6.71
C PHE A 72 20.62 15.45 -7.27
N THR A 73 21.32 15.07 -8.35
CA THR A 73 22.36 15.88 -8.97
C THR A 73 21.87 16.72 -10.16
N GLY A 74 20.59 16.59 -10.52
CA GLY A 74 19.98 17.15 -11.72
C GLY A 74 19.12 18.41 -11.51
N ASN A 75 19.36 19.18 -10.45
CA ASN A 75 18.79 20.53 -10.34
C ASN A 75 19.96 21.51 -10.28
N LYS A 76 20.20 22.15 -11.43
CA LYS A 76 21.20 23.21 -11.62
C LYS A 76 20.70 24.51 -11.01
#